data_AF-A0A3N9XJZ6-F1
#
_entry.id   AF-A0A3N9XJZ6-F1
#
_cell.length_a   1.000
_cell.length_b   1.000
_cell.length_c   1.000
_cell.angle_alpha   90.00
_cell.angle_beta   90.00
_cell.angle_gamma   90.00
#
_symmetry.space_group_name_H-M   'P 1'
#
loop_
_entity.id
_entity.type
_entity.pdbx_description
1 polymer ?
#
loop_
_entity_poly.entity_id
_entity_poly.type
_entity_poly.pdbx_seq_one_letter_code
_entity_poly.pdbx_strand_id
1 'polypeptide(L)'
;MRRVARSLALTLLLALSTCTGKPIDAGDVALTVFLNDDATATQRDAVQQRLRSMPSVEGVALETRDQVYERSKVDFKDQPDLLANLKPEYAPELVHATVTDSLIAEAIELVMAEVDGVDGVSFRIADAEPRPSRIGVIVRLKSSATSEQRAAIQAAVGGLPHATSVGFEDRDAAYERLRQRCRGKGDLSTQLKPPMPHESWRFAHPLNGKGSGVSHLMKLDGVDGVNLVPVEML
;
A
#
# COMPACT_ATOMS: atom_id res chain seq x y z
N MET A 1 -27.60 56.06 48.39
CA MET A 1 -28.31 55.90 47.10
C MET A 1 -27.42 55.16 46.11
N ARG A 2 -28.00 54.23 45.32
CA ARG A 2 -27.44 53.43 44.18
C ARG A 2 -26.68 52.14 44.57
N ARG A 3 -27.35 50.97 44.55
CA ARG A 3 -27.63 50.00 43.43
C ARG A 3 -26.43 49.03 43.20
N VAL A 4 -26.48 47.78 43.68
CA VAL A 4 -27.07 46.56 43.05
C VAL A 4 -26.44 46.23 41.69
N ALA A 5 -25.68 45.14 41.59
CA ALA A 5 -25.96 43.98 40.73
C ALA A 5 -24.84 42.93 40.82
N ARG A 6 -25.24 41.70 41.14
CA ARG A 6 -24.45 40.46 41.07
C ARG A 6 -24.36 40.02 39.60
N SER A 7 -23.20 39.57 39.15
CA SER A 7 -23.08 38.78 37.92
C SER A 7 -22.17 37.59 38.16
N LEU A 8 -22.80 36.46 38.45
CA LEU A 8 -22.24 35.12 38.29
C LEU A 8 -22.01 34.90 36.79
N ALA A 9 -20.76 34.80 36.34
CA ALA A 9 -20.44 34.32 35.01
C ALA A 9 -20.05 32.84 35.13
N LEU A 10 -21.05 31.97 34.95
CA LEU A 10 -20.90 30.53 34.81
C LEU A 10 -20.39 30.25 33.40
N THR A 11 -19.07 30.17 33.23
CA THR A 11 -18.45 29.82 31.96
C THR A 11 -18.61 28.31 31.72
N LEU A 12 -19.66 27.96 31.00
CA LEU A 12 -19.93 26.62 30.49
C LEU A 12 -18.90 26.29 29.40
N LEU A 13 -17.83 25.57 29.78
CA LEU A 13 -16.88 24.98 28.83
C LEU A 13 -17.59 23.81 28.13
N LEU A 14 -18.06 24.06 26.90
CA LEU A 14 -18.50 23.04 25.97
C LEU A 14 -17.32 22.10 25.65
N ALA A 15 -17.38 20.88 26.17
CA ALA A 15 -16.59 19.77 25.68
C ALA A 15 -17.10 19.43 24.27
N LEU A 16 -16.43 19.97 23.25
CA LEU A 16 -16.53 19.43 21.90
C LEU A 16 -15.80 18.08 21.91
N SER A 17 -16.54 17.02 22.22
CA SER A 17 -16.18 15.66 21.82
C SER A 17 -16.13 15.64 20.29
N THR A 18 -14.98 15.98 19.73
CA THR A 18 -14.67 15.66 18.34
C THR A 18 -14.65 14.15 18.25
N CYS A 19 -15.76 13.55 17.82
CA CYS A 19 -15.75 12.20 17.27
C CYS A 19 -14.77 12.21 16.11
N THR A 20 -13.57 11.70 16.35
CA THR A 20 -12.54 11.42 15.36
C THR A 20 -13.03 10.30 14.45
N GLY A 21 -13.97 10.63 13.56
CA GLY A 21 -14.28 9.78 12.42
C GLY A 21 -13.03 9.69 11.55
N LYS A 22 -12.65 8.47 11.16
CA LYS A 22 -11.58 8.22 10.19
C LYS A 22 -11.87 9.09 8.95
N PRO A 23 -10.93 9.94 8.49
CA PRO A 23 -11.15 10.77 7.31
C PRO A 23 -11.65 9.90 6.16
N ILE A 24 -12.61 10.40 5.38
CA ILE A 24 -13.25 9.69 4.27
C ILE A 24 -12.21 9.20 3.23
N ASP A 25 -11.01 9.78 3.23
CA ASP A 25 -9.91 9.41 2.34
C ASP A 25 -8.96 8.34 2.90
N ALA A 26 -9.08 7.93 4.17
CA ALA A 26 -8.21 6.91 4.74
C ALA A 26 -8.64 5.51 4.30
N GLY A 27 -8.18 5.09 3.12
CA GLY A 27 -8.53 3.82 2.52
C GLY A 27 -7.81 2.67 3.20
N ASP A 28 -8.50 1.54 3.36
CA ASP A 28 -7.82 0.29 3.72
C ASP A 28 -6.95 -0.17 2.53
N VAL A 29 -5.93 -0.97 2.84
CA VAL A 29 -5.01 -1.50 1.82
C VAL A 29 -5.18 -3.01 1.75
N ALA A 30 -5.52 -3.52 0.57
CA ALA A 30 -5.53 -4.96 0.33
C ALA A 30 -4.09 -5.42 0.07
N LEU A 31 -3.63 -6.40 0.85
CA LEU A 31 -2.31 -7.01 0.77
C LEU A 31 -2.45 -8.42 0.21
N THR A 32 -1.59 -8.76 -0.74
CA THR A 32 -1.45 -10.11 -1.27
C THR A 32 0.00 -10.54 -1.17
N VAL A 33 0.24 -11.62 -0.42
CA VAL A 33 1.53 -12.28 -0.30
C VAL A 33 1.55 -13.47 -1.26
N PHE A 34 2.52 -13.48 -2.15
CA PHE A 34 2.79 -14.57 -3.08
C PHE A 34 3.75 -15.54 -2.41
N LEU A 35 3.37 -16.82 -2.37
CA LEU A 35 4.21 -17.86 -1.80
C LEU A 35 5.09 -18.50 -2.86
N ASN A 36 6.29 -18.93 -2.47
CA ASN A 36 7.19 -19.69 -3.33
C ASN A 36 6.50 -20.96 -3.86
N ASP A 37 6.93 -21.41 -5.05
CA ASP A 37 6.38 -22.61 -5.67
C ASP A 37 6.57 -23.89 -4.84
N ASP A 38 7.62 -23.93 -4.02
CA ASP A 38 7.97 -25.04 -3.14
C ASP A 38 7.67 -24.77 -1.65
N ALA A 39 6.88 -23.73 -1.34
CA ALA A 39 6.54 -23.38 0.03
C ALA A 39 5.94 -24.58 0.79
N THR A 40 6.57 -24.94 1.91
CA THR A 40 6.13 -26.02 2.79
C THR A 40 4.88 -25.62 3.58
N ALA A 41 4.15 -26.61 4.12
CA ALA A 41 3.02 -26.33 5.01
C ALA A 41 3.43 -25.48 6.22
N THR A 42 4.60 -25.75 6.80
CA THR A 42 5.15 -24.95 7.90
C THR A 42 5.40 -23.50 7.50
N GLN A 43 5.96 -23.24 6.32
CA GLN A 43 6.16 -21.87 5.82
C GLN A 43 4.82 -21.16 5.57
N ARG A 44 3.84 -21.85 4.97
CA ARG A 44 2.48 -21.29 4.80
C ARG A 44 1.84 -20.87 6.12
N ASP A 45 1.93 -21.74 7.12
CA ASP A 45 1.36 -21.46 8.43
C ASP A 45 2.11 -20.32 9.12
N ALA A 46 3.43 -20.27 8.99
CA ALA A 46 4.25 -19.19 9.52
C ALA A 46 3.91 -17.84 8.87
N VAL A 47 3.73 -17.77 7.54
CA VAL A 47 3.32 -16.56 6.81
C VAL A 47 1.96 -16.07 7.31
N GLN A 48 0.97 -16.97 7.40
CA GLN A 48 -0.36 -16.60 7.89
C GLN A 48 -0.34 -16.14 9.34
N GLN A 49 0.37 -16.85 10.22
CA GLN A 49 0.50 -16.47 11.63
C GLN A 49 1.21 -15.13 11.77
N ARG A 50 2.24 -14.88 10.97
CA ARG A 50 2.97 -13.62 10.94
C ARG A 50 2.05 -12.46 10.58
N LEU A 51 1.29 -12.57 9.49
CA LEU A 51 0.29 -11.55 9.12
C LEU A 51 -0.75 -11.32 10.23
N ARG A 52 -1.29 -12.39 10.84
CA ARG A 52 -2.27 -12.26 11.94
C ARG A 52 -1.71 -11.57 13.18
N SER A 53 -0.40 -11.62 13.38
CA SER A 53 0.29 -10.96 14.50
C SER A 53 0.63 -9.49 14.22
N MET A 54 0.52 -9.05 12.96
CA MET A 54 0.87 -7.69 12.58
C MET A 54 -0.20 -6.68 13.00
N PRO A 55 0.22 -5.46 13.39
CA PRO A 55 -0.72 -4.40 13.76
C PRO A 55 -1.62 -4.03 12.58
N SER A 56 -2.92 -3.82 12.86
CA SER A 56 -3.91 -3.36 11.89
C SER A 56 -4.10 -4.30 10.69
N VAL A 57 -3.75 -5.59 10.82
CA VAL A 57 -3.97 -6.61 9.79
C VAL A 57 -5.19 -7.47 10.14
N GLU A 58 -6.11 -7.58 9.18
CA GLU A 58 -7.35 -8.34 9.31
C GLU A 58 -7.57 -9.24 8.09
N GLY A 59 -8.51 -10.19 8.22
CA GLY A 59 -8.98 -10.98 7.07
C GLY A 59 -7.95 -11.94 6.46
N VAL A 60 -6.98 -12.43 7.23
CA VAL A 60 -5.91 -13.30 6.72
C VAL A 60 -6.45 -14.65 6.22
N ALA A 61 -6.39 -14.87 4.91
CA ALA A 61 -6.91 -16.06 4.23
C ALA A 61 -5.94 -16.60 3.17
N LEU A 62 -5.72 -17.91 3.18
CA LEU A 62 -5.00 -18.62 2.12
C LEU A 62 -5.93 -18.84 0.92
N GLU A 63 -5.42 -18.59 -0.27
CA GLU A 63 -5.98 -19.01 -1.54
C GLU A 63 -5.04 -20.03 -2.19
N THR A 64 -5.53 -21.23 -2.42
CA THR A 64 -4.73 -22.33 -2.97
C THR A 64 -4.49 -22.14 -4.47
N ARG A 65 -3.50 -22.86 -5.02
CA ARG A 65 -3.25 -22.87 -6.47
C ARG A 65 -4.49 -23.18 -7.30
N ASP A 66 -5.26 -24.17 -6.88
CA ASP A 66 -6.50 -24.56 -7.55
C ASP A 66 -7.51 -23.42 -7.54
N GLN A 67 -7.68 -22.73 -6.40
CA GLN A 67 -8.57 -21.58 -6.30
C GLN A 67 -8.12 -20.42 -7.20
N VAL A 68 -6.81 -20.11 -7.21
CA VAL A 68 -6.22 -19.09 -8.08
C VAL A 68 -6.42 -19.45 -9.55
N TYR A 69 -6.20 -20.70 -9.94
CA TYR A 69 -6.39 -21.18 -11.30
C TYR A 69 -7.86 -21.08 -11.75
N GLU A 70 -8.79 -21.54 -10.92
CA GLU A 70 -10.22 -21.45 -11.20
C GLU A 70 -10.71 -20.00 -11.32
N ARG A 71 -10.29 -19.12 -10.40
CA ARG A 71 -10.57 -17.68 -10.49
C ARG A 71 -9.98 -17.07 -11.75
N SER A 72 -8.73 -17.40 -12.08
CA SER A 72 -8.04 -16.86 -13.26
C SER A 72 -8.76 -17.21 -14.56
N LYS A 73 -9.39 -18.39 -14.66
CA LYS A 73 -10.24 -18.73 -15.82
C LYS A 73 -11.45 -17.81 -15.97
N VAL A 74 -12.01 -17.36 -14.86
CA VAL A 74 -13.13 -16.40 -14.84
C VAL A 74 -12.64 -15.00 -15.21
N ASP A 75 -11.54 -14.56 -14.61
CA ASP A 75 -10.95 -13.22 -14.83
C ASP A 75 -10.50 -13.02 -16.29
N PHE A 76 -9.98 -14.07 -16.91
CA PHE A 76 -9.49 -14.04 -18.29
C PHE A 76 -10.49 -14.54 -19.33
N LYS A 77 -11.77 -14.72 -18.98
CA LYS A 77 -12.81 -15.22 -19.90
C LYS A 77 -12.90 -14.47 -21.23
N ASP A 78 -12.61 -13.16 -21.21
CA ASP A 78 -12.69 -12.26 -22.36
C ASP A 78 -11.33 -12.11 -23.08
N GLN A 79 -10.31 -12.89 -22.67
CA GLN A 79 -8.94 -12.90 -23.20
C GLN A 79 -8.55 -14.33 -23.62
N PRO A 80 -9.07 -14.83 -24.76
CA PRO A 80 -8.92 -16.23 -25.16
C PRO A 80 -7.47 -16.68 -25.31
N ASP A 81 -6.58 -15.79 -25.75
CA ASP A 81 -5.15 -16.09 -25.88
C ASP A 81 -4.48 -16.32 -24.51
N LEU A 82 -4.91 -15.61 -23.46
CA LEU A 82 -4.41 -15.87 -22.10
C LEU A 82 -4.95 -17.19 -21.55
N LEU A 83 -6.24 -17.47 -21.77
CA LEU A 83 -6.84 -18.73 -21.35
C LEU A 83 -6.20 -19.94 -22.01
N ALA A 84 -5.88 -19.86 -23.30
CA ALA A 84 -5.24 -20.95 -24.04
C ALA A 84 -3.86 -21.33 -23.47
N ASN A 85 -3.20 -20.38 -22.81
CA ASN A 85 -1.87 -20.56 -22.22
C ASN A 85 -1.89 -20.70 -20.69
N LEU A 86 -3.06 -20.57 -20.06
CA LEU A 86 -3.20 -20.67 -18.60
C LEU A 86 -3.10 -22.14 -18.17
N LYS A 87 -2.12 -22.45 -17.33
CA LYS A 87 -1.93 -23.78 -16.79
C LYS A 87 -1.94 -23.78 -15.25
N PRO A 88 -2.44 -24.83 -14.59
CA PRO A 88 -2.49 -24.90 -13.14
C PRO A 88 -1.12 -24.70 -12.47
N GLU A 89 -0.04 -25.19 -13.08
CA GLU A 89 1.32 -25.04 -12.55
C GLU A 89 1.83 -23.59 -12.49
N TYR A 90 1.19 -22.65 -13.18
CA TYR A 90 1.53 -21.23 -13.13
C TYR A 90 0.75 -20.46 -12.06
N ALA A 91 -0.19 -21.12 -11.37
CA ALA A 91 -0.96 -20.48 -10.30
C ALA A 91 -0.16 -20.52 -8.99
N PRO A 92 0.26 -19.36 -8.44
CA PRO A 92 0.87 -19.33 -7.12
C PRO A 92 -0.16 -19.60 -6.02
N GLU A 93 0.29 -20.04 -4.84
CA GLU A 93 -0.52 -19.92 -3.63
C GLU A 93 -0.42 -18.49 -3.11
N LEU A 94 -1.54 -17.93 -2.66
CA LEU A 94 -1.62 -16.54 -2.21
C LEU A 94 -2.13 -16.48 -0.77
N VAL A 95 -1.59 -15.56 0.03
CA VAL A 95 -2.20 -15.19 1.31
C VAL A 95 -2.71 -13.76 1.21
N HIS A 96 -4.02 -13.59 1.34
CA HIS A 96 -4.69 -12.30 1.32
C HIS A 96 -4.85 -11.75 2.72
N ALA A 97 -4.74 -10.44 2.87
CA ALA A 97 -5.04 -9.73 4.10
C ALA A 97 -5.49 -8.29 3.80
N THR A 98 -6.10 -7.63 4.78
CA THR A 98 -6.42 -6.20 4.72
C THR A 98 -5.66 -5.46 5.81
N VAL A 99 -4.99 -4.37 5.45
CA VAL A 99 -4.35 -3.45 6.38
C VAL A 99 -5.27 -2.25 6.60
N THR A 100 -5.82 -2.12 7.81
CA THR A 100 -6.79 -1.08 8.17
C THR A 100 -6.13 0.27 8.53
N ASP A 101 -4.80 0.28 8.68
CA ASP A 101 -3.97 1.46 8.84
C ASP A 101 -2.99 1.55 7.65
N SER A 102 -3.40 2.28 6.60
CA SER A 102 -2.64 2.41 5.35
C SER A 102 -1.23 2.98 5.56
N LEU A 103 -1.02 3.79 6.61
CA LEU A 103 0.26 4.43 6.89
C LEU A 103 1.40 3.43 7.18
N ILE A 104 1.06 2.23 7.63
CA ILE A 104 2.04 1.16 7.93
C ILE A 104 2.08 0.05 6.88
N ALA A 105 1.24 0.11 5.84
CA ALA A 105 1.14 -0.96 4.84
C ALA A 105 2.46 -1.19 4.08
N GLU A 106 3.18 -0.12 3.73
CA GLU A 106 4.49 -0.22 3.08
C GLU A 106 5.54 -0.88 3.99
N ALA A 107 5.50 -0.65 5.30
CA ALA A 107 6.40 -1.34 6.24
C ALA A 107 6.05 -2.82 6.40
N ILE A 108 4.75 -3.15 6.43
CA ILE A 108 4.26 -4.55 6.46
C ILE A 108 4.74 -5.30 5.22
N GLU A 109 4.61 -4.70 4.03
CA GLU A 109 5.09 -5.29 2.78
C GLU A 109 6.59 -5.59 2.84
N LEU A 110 7.42 -4.61 3.20
CA LEU A 110 8.88 -4.77 3.27
C LEU A 110 9.30 -5.86 4.26
N VAL A 111 8.62 -5.95 5.41
CA VAL A 111 8.92 -6.98 6.41
C VAL A 111 8.43 -8.36 5.98
N MET A 112 7.27 -8.45 5.33
CA MET A 112 6.73 -9.72 4.84
C MET A 112 7.53 -10.28 3.67
N ALA A 113 8.11 -9.43 2.83
CA ALA A 113 8.98 -9.85 1.72
C ALA A 113 10.24 -10.60 2.20
N GLU A 114 10.62 -10.45 3.47
CA GLU A 114 11.79 -11.11 4.07
C GLU A 114 11.46 -12.43 4.77
N VAL A 115 10.20 -12.86 4.74
CA VAL A 115 9.75 -14.09 5.41
C VAL A 115 10.03 -15.31 4.52
N ASP A 116 10.63 -16.34 5.11
CA ASP A 116 10.88 -17.61 4.41
C ASP A 116 9.61 -18.19 3.77
N GLY A 117 9.69 -18.53 2.49
CA GLY A 117 8.56 -19.05 1.71
C GLY A 117 7.70 -17.97 1.03
N VAL A 118 8.03 -16.69 1.19
CA VAL A 118 7.45 -15.58 0.43
C VAL A 118 8.27 -15.30 -0.82
N ASP A 119 7.61 -15.27 -1.98
CA ASP A 119 8.18 -14.88 -3.27
C ASP A 119 8.08 -13.37 -3.49
N GLY A 120 6.96 -12.79 -3.06
CA GLY A 120 6.71 -11.37 -3.19
C GLY A 120 5.51 -10.92 -2.38
N VAL A 121 5.39 -9.60 -2.25
CA VAL A 121 4.25 -8.97 -1.61
C VAL A 121 3.80 -7.83 -2.51
N SER A 122 2.49 -7.74 -2.73
CA SER A 122 1.91 -6.57 -3.38
C SER A 122 0.81 -6.00 -2.53
N PHE A 123 0.57 -4.71 -2.71
CA PHE A 123 -0.60 -4.07 -2.13
C PHE A 123 -1.31 -3.19 -3.15
N ARG A 124 -2.61 -3.00 -2.91
CA ARG A 124 -3.47 -2.10 -3.66
C ARG A 124 -4.43 -1.40 -2.71
N ILE A 125 -5.04 -0.32 -3.17
CA ILE A 125 -6.21 0.27 -2.50
C ILE A 125 -7.28 -0.82 -2.39
N ALA A 126 -7.81 -1.04 -1.18
CA ALA A 126 -8.96 -1.92 -0.99
C ALA A 126 -10.18 -1.36 -1.72
N ASP A 127 -11.09 -2.26 -2.12
CA ASP A 127 -12.29 -1.85 -2.85
C ASP A 127 -13.20 -1.03 -1.92
N ALA A 128 -13.41 0.24 -2.26
CA ALA A 128 -14.17 1.20 -1.47
C ALA A 128 -15.25 1.88 -2.31
N GLU A 129 -16.41 2.10 -1.71
CA GLU A 129 -17.53 2.84 -2.31
C GLU A 129 -17.93 4.02 -1.40
N PRO A 130 -17.92 5.27 -1.90
CA PRO A 130 -17.59 5.66 -3.26
C PRO A 130 -16.09 5.56 -3.56
N ARG A 131 -15.75 5.30 -4.82
CA ARG A 131 -14.35 5.32 -5.27
C ARG A 131 -13.70 6.69 -5.02
N PRO A 132 -12.43 6.73 -4.57
CA PRO A 132 -11.77 7.99 -4.32
C PRO A 132 -11.54 8.76 -5.62
N SER A 133 -11.68 10.08 -5.57
CA SER A 133 -11.44 10.96 -6.73
C SER A 133 -9.96 11.16 -7.06
N ARG A 134 -9.08 10.86 -6.08
CA ARG A 134 -7.63 10.93 -6.20
C ARG A 134 -7.00 9.70 -5.57
N ILE A 135 -5.82 9.35 -6.06
CA ILE A 135 -4.98 8.29 -5.51
C ILE A 135 -3.56 8.81 -5.30
N GLY A 136 -2.84 8.19 -4.37
CA GLY A 136 -1.39 8.28 -4.33
C GLY A 136 -0.77 7.32 -5.33
N VAL A 137 0.36 7.73 -5.89
CA VAL A 137 1.19 6.92 -6.79
C VAL A 137 2.61 6.92 -6.25
N ILE A 138 3.18 5.73 -6.07
CA ILE A 138 4.56 5.50 -5.67
C ILE A 138 5.26 4.79 -6.83
N VAL A 139 6.17 5.48 -7.50
CA VAL A 139 7.04 4.91 -8.56
C VAL A 139 8.35 4.52 -7.92
N ARG A 140 8.57 3.22 -7.69
CA ARG A 140 9.79 2.68 -7.09
C ARG A 140 10.88 2.53 -8.14
N LEU A 141 12.09 2.88 -7.77
CA LEU A 141 13.26 2.72 -8.61
C LEU A 141 13.99 1.42 -8.27
N LYS A 142 14.57 0.79 -9.30
CA LYS A 142 15.51 -0.32 -9.13
C LYS A 142 16.73 0.19 -8.39
N SER A 143 17.28 -0.65 -7.51
CA SER A 143 18.52 -0.30 -6.79
C SER A 143 19.71 -0.07 -7.71
N SER A 144 19.68 -0.68 -8.90
CA SER A 144 20.66 -0.56 -9.98
C SER A 144 20.36 0.55 -11.00
N ALA A 145 19.32 1.37 -10.81
CA ALA A 145 18.94 2.39 -11.77
C ALA A 145 20.06 3.43 -12.00
N THR A 146 20.44 3.64 -13.26
CA THR A 146 21.48 4.59 -13.66
C THR A 146 21.02 6.04 -13.53
N SER A 147 21.95 6.99 -13.52
CA SER A 147 21.62 8.43 -13.50
C SER A 147 20.76 8.85 -14.70
N GLU A 148 20.97 8.25 -15.87
CA GLU A 148 20.16 8.50 -17.06
C GLU A 148 18.73 7.99 -16.90
N GLN A 149 18.56 6.76 -16.40
CA GLN A 149 17.25 6.19 -16.10
C GLN A 149 16.50 7.02 -15.06
N ARG A 150 17.19 7.46 -14.00
CA ARG A 150 16.62 8.34 -12.96
C ARG A 150 16.12 9.67 -13.55
N ALA A 151 16.90 10.28 -14.44
CA ALA A 151 16.51 11.51 -15.13
C ALA A 151 15.30 11.31 -16.05
N ALA A 152 15.25 10.19 -16.78
CA ALA A 152 14.11 9.85 -17.63
C ALA A 152 12.82 9.63 -16.81
N ILE A 153 12.91 8.94 -15.68
CA ILE A 153 11.79 8.74 -14.75
C ILE A 153 11.32 10.08 -14.18
N GLN A 154 12.25 10.93 -13.74
CA GLN A 154 11.92 12.27 -13.25
C GLN A 154 11.18 13.10 -14.31
N ALA A 155 11.67 13.10 -15.55
CA ALA A 155 11.04 13.82 -16.65
C ALA A 155 9.64 13.28 -16.95
N ALA A 156 9.45 11.96 -16.93
CA ALA A 156 8.15 11.33 -17.14
C ALA A 156 7.15 11.70 -16.03
N VAL A 157 7.56 11.61 -14.76
CA VAL A 157 6.73 11.99 -13.60
C VAL A 157 6.40 13.48 -13.62
N GLY A 158 7.38 14.35 -13.90
CA GLY A 158 7.18 15.80 -14.00
C GLY A 158 6.31 16.23 -15.18
N GLY A 159 6.19 15.39 -16.21
CA GLY A 159 5.33 15.61 -17.38
C GLY A 159 3.88 15.16 -17.19
N LEU A 160 3.53 14.55 -16.06
CA LEU A 160 2.17 14.05 -15.82
C LEU A 160 1.18 15.21 -15.60
N PRO A 161 0.12 15.31 -16.40
CA PRO A 161 -0.90 16.33 -16.19
C PRO A 161 -1.65 16.06 -14.88
N HIS A 162 -1.95 17.11 -14.11
CA HIS A 162 -2.74 17.05 -12.88
C HIS A 162 -2.12 16.27 -11.70
N ALA A 163 -0.87 15.81 -11.83
CA ALA A 163 -0.10 15.32 -10.69
C ALA A 163 0.15 16.46 -9.70
N THR A 164 -0.06 16.19 -8.42
CA THR A 164 0.18 17.16 -7.33
C THR A 164 1.04 16.52 -6.25
N SER A 165 1.66 17.36 -5.41
CA SER A 165 2.54 16.87 -4.32
C SER A 165 3.66 15.97 -4.84
N VAL A 166 4.19 16.28 -6.03
CA VAL A 166 5.26 15.50 -6.66
C VAL A 166 6.54 15.70 -5.86
N GLY A 167 7.06 14.60 -5.30
CA GLY A 167 8.29 14.58 -4.53
C GLY A 167 9.11 13.34 -4.81
N PHE A 168 10.43 13.47 -4.70
CA PHE A 168 11.34 12.34 -4.67
C PHE A 168 11.68 12.02 -3.21
N GLU A 169 11.70 10.72 -2.88
CA GLU A 169 12.09 10.21 -1.59
C GLU A 169 13.23 9.21 -1.78
N ASP A 170 14.40 9.49 -1.18
CA ASP A 170 15.51 8.55 -1.12
C ASP A 170 15.30 7.47 -0.05
N ARG A 171 16.18 6.47 0.01
CA ARG A 171 16.03 5.32 0.93
C ARG A 171 16.08 5.73 2.39
N ASP A 172 16.94 6.68 2.75
CA ASP A 172 17.12 7.11 4.14
C ASP A 172 15.88 7.88 4.62
N ALA A 173 15.36 8.77 3.78
CA ALA A 173 14.11 9.47 4.02
C ALA A 173 12.92 8.51 4.12
N ALA A 174 12.83 7.53 3.21
CA ALA A 174 11.78 6.49 3.24
C ALA A 174 11.86 5.66 4.52
N TYR A 175 13.05 5.23 4.93
CA TYR A 175 13.27 4.50 6.16
C TYR A 175 12.83 5.31 7.38
N GLU A 176 13.27 6.57 7.53
CA GLU A 176 12.87 7.38 8.68
C GLU A 176 11.38 7.67 8.72
N ARG A 177 10.73 7.91 7.56
CA ARG A 177 9.27 8.06 7.48
C ARG A 177 8.56 6.80 7.97
N LEU A 178 8.94 5.63 7.45
CA LEU A 178 8.31 4.36 7.83
C LEU A 178 8.57 4.03 9.31
N ARG A 179 9.81 4.21 9.78
CA ARG A 179 10.18 4.02 11.20
C ARG A 179 9.35 4.91 12.11
N GLN A 180 9.11 6.15 11.73
CA GLN A 180 8.26 7.09 12.46
C GLN A 180 6.80 6.63 12.49
N ARG A 181 6.23 6.22 11.34
CA ARG A 181 4.85 5.73 11.21
C ARG A 181 4.62 4.44 12.00
N CYS A 182 5.64 3.61 12.15
CA CYS A 182 5.59 2.36 12.91
C CYS A 182 5.77 2.53 14.43
N ARG A 183 5.98 3.74 14.95
CA ARG A 183 6.17 3.95 16.40
C ARG A 183 4.94 3.48 17.17
N GLY A 184 5.17 2.58 18.14
CA GLY A 184 4.09 2.01 18.96
C GLY A 184 3.25 0.94 18.25
N LYS A 185 3.66 0.50 17.06
CA LYS A 185 2.96 -0.52 16.25
C LYS A 185 3.63 -1.89 16.42
N GLY A 186 3.77 -2.32 17.67
CA GLY A 186 4.44 -3.58 18.03
C GLY A 186 5.88 -3.65 17.53
N ASP A 187 6.30 -4.82 17.06
CA ASP A 187 7.67 -5.09 16.60
C ASP A 187 7.94 -4.61 15.16
N LEU A 188 6.98 -3.97 14.49
CA LEU A 188 7.14 -3.57 13.09
C LEU A 188 8.31 -2.59 12.91
N SER A 189 8.48 -1.64 13.85
CA SER A 189 9.59 -0.67 13.80
C SER A 189 10.96 -1.30 14.05
N THR A 190 11.04 -2.43 14.76
CA THR A 190 12.32 -3.10 15.04
C THR A 190 12.73 -4.06 13.93
N GLN A 191 11.77 -4.53 13.14
CA GLN A 191 11.99 -5.43 12.00
C GLN A 191 12.36 -4.69 10.73
N LEU A 192 11.88 -3.45 10.57
CA LEU A 192 12.27 -2.59 9.46
C LEU A 192 13.77 -2.27 9.53
N LYS A 193 14.50 -2.54 8.45
CA LYS A 193 15.94 -2.25 8.34
C LYS A 193 16.19 -1.12 7.33
N PRO A 194 17.23 -0.28 7.53
CA PRO A 194 17.58 0.81 6.61
C PRO A 194 17.68 0.44 5.12
N PRO A 195 18.22 -0.73 4.70
CA PRO A 195 18.33 -1.04 3.27
C PRO A 195 17.03 -1.52 2.61
N MET A 196 15.94 -1.76 3.37
CA MET A 196 14.69 -2.31 2.82
C MET A 196 13.94 -1.33 1.91
N PRO A 197 13.75 -0.05 2.27
CA PRO A 197 12.94 0.85 1.44
C PRO A 197 13.60 1.18 0.10
N HIS A 198 12.75 1.39 -0.91
CA HIS A 198 13.16 1.79 -2.25
C HIS A 198 13.17 3.31 -2.38
N GLU A 199 14.07 3.82 -3.22
CA GLU A 199 13.95 5.20 -3.70
C GLU A 199 12.68 5.30 -4.56
N SER A 200 11.96 6.41 -4.45
CA SER A 200 10.67 6.54 -5.12
C SER A 200 10.30 7.97 -5.48
N TRP A 201 9.56 8.10 -6.58
CA TRP A 201 8.75 9.30 -6.83
C TRP A 201 7.35 9.09 -6.26
N ARG A 202 6.86 10.07 -5.51
CA ARG A 202 5.57 10.05 -4.82
C ARG A 202 4.74 11.24 -5.25
N PHE A 203 3.49 11.01 -5.64
CA PHE A 203 2.57 12.08 -6.03
C PHE A 203 1.11 11.66 -5.94
N ALA A 204 0.21 12.62 -5.82
CA ALA A 204 -1.22 12.39 -5.92
C ALA A 204 -1.68 12.63 -7.37
N HIS A 205 -2.57 11.78 -7.87
CA HIS A 205 -3.10 11.85 -9.24
C HIS A 205 -4.62 11.63 -9.25
N PRO A 206 -5.39 12.30 -10.13
CA PRO A 206 -6.79 11.97 -10.35
C PRO A 206 -7.01 10.50 -10.69
N LEU A 207 -8.06 9.89 -10.14
CA LEU A 207 -8.54 8.58 -10.55
C LEU A 207 -9.77 8.78 -11.44
N ASN A 208 -9.64 8.42 -12.72
CA ASN A 208 -10.68 8.62 -13.70
C ASN A 208 -11.37 7.28 -13.99
N GLY A 209 -12.58 7.28 -14.53
CA GLY A 209 -13.27 6.04 -14.94
C GLY A 209 -12.52 5.17 -15.97
N LYS A 210 -11.41 5.67 -16.55
CA LYS A 210 -10.51 4.95 -17.46
C LYS A 210 -9.18 4.50 -16.82
N GLY A 211 -9.03 4.65 -15.49
CA GLY A 211 -7.80 4.38 -14.75
C GLY A 211 -7.02 5.64 -14.38
N SER A 212 -5.80 5.45 -13.85
CA SER A 212 -4.92 6.53 -13.36
C SER A 212 -4.06 7.18 -14.45
N GLY A 213 -3.96 6.59 -15.64
CA GLY A 213 -3.09 7.10 -16.72
C GLY A 213 -1.58 6.91 -16.50
N VAL A 214 -1.17 6.34 -15.37
CA VAL A 214 0.24 6.18 -14.99
C VAL A 214 0.86 4.83 -15.39
N SER A 215 0.12 3.95 -16.08
CA SER A 215 0.60 2.61 -16.45
C SER A 215 1.83 2.62 -17.37
N HIS A 216 2.03 3.69 -18.14
CA HIS A 216 3.21 3.85 -18.99
C HIS A 216 4.51 3.98 -18.17
N LEU A 217 4.44 4.45 -16.92
CA LEU A 217 5.59 4.58 -16.03
C LEU A 217 6.21 3.21 -15.71
N MET A 218 5.39 2.14 -15.64
CA MET A 218 5.88 0.77 -15.39
C MET A 218 6.79 0.25 -16.51
N LYS A 219 6.75 0.87 -17.70
CA LYS A 219 7.55 0.46 -18.86
C LYS A 219 8.89 1.19 -18.95
N LEU A 220 9.14 2.14 -18.04
CA LEU A 220 10.38 2.91 -18.05
C LEU A 220 11.53 2.09 -17.47
N ASP A 221 12.67 2.13 -18.15
CA ASP A 221 13.88 1.50 -17.64
C ASP A 221 14.28 2.13 -16.30
N GLY A 222 14.67 1.27 -15.35
CA GLY A 222 15.00 1.68 -13.99
C GLY A 222 13.80 1.76 -13.03
N VAL A 223 12.55 1.60 -13.51
CA VAL A 223 11.38 1.43 -12.63
C VAL A 223 11.29 -0.02 -12.17
N ASP A 224 11.13 -0.19 -10.86
CA ASP A 224 10.94 -1.49 -10.20
C ASP A 224 9.45 -1.84 -10.07
N GLY A 225 8.63 -0.83 -9.75
CA GLY A 225 7.19 -0.98 -9.64
C GLY A 225 6.46 0.35 -9.55
N VAL A 226 5.15 0.32 -9.82
CA VAL A 226 4.25 1.47 -9.63
C VAL A 226 3.09 1.03 -8.76
N ASN A 227 3.02 1.57 -7.55
CA ASN A 227 1.98 1.23 -6.60
C ASN A 227 0.93 2.34 -6.55
N LEU A 228 -0.34 1.94 -6.67
CA LEU A 228 -1.49 2.84 -6.46
C LEU A 228 -1.96 2.68 -5.02
N VAL A 229 -1.94 3.77 -4.27
CA VAL A 229 -2.16 3.79 -2.83
C VAL A 229 -3.19 4.82 -2.42
N PRO A 230 -3.78 4.70 -1.23
CA PRO A 230 -4.46 5.82 -0.59
C PRO A 230 -3.55 7.07 -0.52
N VAL A 231 -4.12 8.27 -0.67
CA VAL A 231 -3.35 9.53 -0.79
C VAL A 231 -2.55 9.83 0.47
N GLU A 232 -3.05 9.43 1.64
CA GLU A 232 -2.40 9.60 2.93
C GLU A 232 -1.11 8.79 3.09
N MET A 233 -0.85 7.81 2.20
CA MET A 233 0.41 7.05 2.22
C MET A 233 1.60 7.84 1.65
N LEU A 234 1.36 8.93 0.89
CA LEU A 234 2.42 9.81 0.37
C LEU A 234 3.18 10.51 1.51
#